data_AF-A0A2U1JCF7-F1
#
_entry.id   AF-A0A2U1JCF7-F1
#
_cell.length_a   1.000
_cell.length_b   1.000
_cell.length_c   1.000
_cell.angle_alpha   90.00
_cell.angle_beta   90.00
_cell.angle_gamma   90.00
#
_symmetry.space_group_name_H-M   'P 1'
#
loop_
_entity.id
_entity.type
_entity.pdbx_description
1 polymer ?
#
loop_
_entity_poly.entity_id
_entity_poly.type
_entity_poly.pdbx_seq_one_letter_code
_entity_poly.pdbx_strand_id
1 'polypeptide(L)'
;MVLKSVILGSLMVATTLSAGIKPQLVVFGDTLSDIGNIENVTFVVPWWNGHFSTGPIWNEYLAYYKNYTLVSYAIGGATSNNTFVNMLAQDNVTTSSVPDQIVTYTGVFGGKYNTSALADDVVAIEIGANDFLRIALLLAGDEIDVPAFIDGLVSNIINSLQSLIEFGYRKLLVTDIPDFKTIPEVIAFGETVSFKIDEYVRAANTKLNVAAQKLATDNSESIDYVRVVSFYNTLSAVTKKNVADALSITVVDKECYPVANRTLISSCDNPDQYVFADLIHPTTTIQALLGAIFAEIIDNGSFNYTEANLLALIKEYNVTSAKSQTNFMYSSPDSAKTGKLVIDEYTIKQSIANAPALIRANNAASSNGTSGNSTSGNSTSTSSTTKPNGSSRNFVSTIIPVSLVSLILLVI
;
A
#
# COMPACT_ATOMS: atom_id res chain seq x y z
N MET A 1 45.89 -58.16 -6.74
CA MET A 1 45.13 -57.38 -5.74
C MET A 1 44.19 -56.46 -6.52
N VAL A 2 42.90 -56.78 -6.60
CA VAL A 2 41.91 -56.00 -7.36
C VAL A 2 41.17 -55.11 -6.35
N LEU A 3 41.40 -53.80 -6.40
CA LEU A 3 40.63 -52.84 -5.60
C LEU A 3 39.30 -52.59 -6.32
N LYS A 4 38.19 -52.99 -5.67
CA LYS A 4 36.83 -52.60 -6.06
C LYS A 4 36.55 -51.21 -5.48
N SER A 5 36.39 -50.22 -6.35
CA SER A 5 35.89 -48.89 -5.97
C SER A 5 34.38 -48.97 -5.73
N VAL A 6 33.95 -48.72 -4.49
CA VAL A 6 32.54 -48.54 -4.14
C VAL A 6 32.20 -47.07 -4.32
N ILE A 7 31.37 -46.76 -5.32
CA ILE A 7 30.79 -45.42 -5.48
C ILE A 7 29.57 -45.36 -4.55
N LEU A 8 29.70 -44.60 -3.46
CA LEU A 8 28.60 -44.29 -2.56
C LEU A 8 27.78 -43.15 -3.18
N GLY A 9 26.64 -43.47 -3.78
CA GLY A 9 25.72 -42.48 -4.32
C GLY A 9 24.99 -41.77 -3.19
N SER A 10 25.28 -40.48 -2.99
CA SER A 10 24.55 -39.61 -2.07
C SER A 10 23.14 -39.38 -2.60
N LEU A 11 22.15 -39.99 -1.94
CA LEU A 11 20.74 -39.74 -2.23
C LEU A 11 20.38 -38.34 -1.72
N MET A 12 20.40 -37.33 -2.60
CA MET A 12 19.83 -36.02 -2.32
C MET A 12 18.30 -36.18 -2.23
N VAL A 13 17.78 -36.28 -1.01
CA VAL A 13 16.35 -36.13 -0.75
C VAL A 13 16.04 -34.65 -0.97
N ALA A 14 15.51 -34.31 -2.14
CA ALA A 14 14.92 -33.01 -2.39
C ALA A 14 13.65 -32.91 -1.53
N THR A 15 13.78 -32.34 -0.33
CA THR A 15 12.61 -31.88 0.42
C THR A 15 11.99 -30.74 -0.38
N THR A 16 10.95 -31.03 -1.15
CA THR A 16 10.04 -29.99 -1.64
C THR A 16 9.38 -29.40 -0.40
N LEU A 17 9.94 -28.32 0.14
CA LEU A 17 9.18 -27.43 1.01
C LEU A 17 8.00 -26.97 0.15
N SER A 18 6.81 -27.47 0.47
CA SER A 18 5.58 -26.86 0.00
C SER A 18 5.59 -25.45 0.59
N ALA A 19 6.02 -24.46 -0.20
CA ALA A 19 5.79 -23.07 0.17
C ALA A 19 4.29 -22.94 0.42
N GLY A 20 3.91 -22.67 1.67
CA GLY A 20 2.51 -22.57 2.06
C GLY A 20 1.84 -21.52 1.18
N ILE A 21 0.63 -21.81 0.72
CA ILE A 21 -0.14 -20.85 -0.06
C ILE A 21 -0.45 -19.66 0.86
N LYS A 22 0.09 -18.48 0.51
CA LYS A 22 -0.11 -17.24 1.28
C LYS A 22 -1.33 -16.49 0.74
N PRO A 23 -2.18 -15.93 1.61
CA PRO A 23 -3.14 -14.92 1.17
C PRO A 23 -2.42 -13.71 0.55
N GLN A 24 -3.13 -12.95 -0.27
CA GLN A 24 -2.59 -11.75 -0.91
C GLN A 24 -2.96 -10.49 -0.16
N LEU A 25 -2.02 -9.55 -0.13
CA LEU A 25 -2.27 -8.14 0.17
C LEU A 25 -2.20 -7.38 -1.16
N VAL A 26 -3.33 -6.82 -1.61
CA VAL A 26 -3.39 -6.02 -2.83
C VAL A 26 -3.51 -4.55 -2.47
N VAL A 27 -2.61 -3.72 -2.98
CA VAL A 27 -2.52 -2.30 -2.58
C VAL A 27 -2.65 -1.38 -3.78
N PHE A 28 -3.52 -0.38 -3.65
CA PHE A 28 -3.68 0.73 -4.57
C PHE A 28 -3.38 2.02 -3.82
N GLY A 29 -2.81 3.02 -4.50
CA GLY A 29 -2.46 4.26 -3.83
C GLY A 29 -1.40 5.09 -4.51
N ASP A 30 -0.69 5.87 -3.70
CA ASP A 30 0.30 6.83 -4.17
C ASP A 30 1.73 6.53 -3.68
N THR A 31 2.52 7.58 -3.43
CA THR A 31 3.93 7.49 -3.04
C THR A 31 4.14 6.77 -1.73
N LEU A 32 3.18 6.82 -0.78
CA LEU A 32 3.34 6.13 0.50
C LEU A 32 3.20 4.61 0.39
N SER A 33 2.77 4.11 -0.78
CA SER A 33 2.46 2.70 -1.04
C SER A 33 3.17 2.13 -2.29
N ASP A 34 3.87 2.95 -3.05
CA ASP A 34 4.58 2.58 -4.28
C ASP A 34 5.89 1.82 -3.97
N ILE A 35 5.96 0.57 -4.43
CA ILE A 35 7.11 -0.33 -4.24
C ILE A 35 8.12 -0.31 -5.41
N GLY A 36 8.09 0.75 -6.22
CA GLY A 36 8.95 0.89 -7.40
C GLY A 36 8.25 0.64 -8.74
N ASN A 37 6.95 0.94 -8.83
CA ASN A 37 6.19 0.94 -10.08
C ASN A 37 6.61 2.06 -11.04
N ILE A 38 7.22 3.14 -10.54
CA ILE A 38 7.81 4.19 -11.38
C ILE A 38 9.20 3.74 -11.85
N GLU A 39 9.26 3.24 -13.10
CA GLU A 39 10.51 2.83 -13.75
C GLU A 39 11.20 3.98 -14.50
N ASN A 40 12.52 3.86 -14.70
CA ASN A 40 13.33 4.76 -15.54
C ASN A 40 13.33 6.24 -15.13
N VAL A 41 13.12 6.52 -13.84
CA VAL A 41 13.22 7.86 -13.27
C VAL A 41 14.46 7.94 -12.39
N THR A 42 15.22 9.03 -12.54
CA THR A 42 16.25 9.41 -11.58
C THR A 42 15.65 10.44 -10.64
N PHE A 43 15.60 10.11 -9.35
CA PHE A 43 15.12 11.01 -8.32
C PHE A 43 16.25 11.86 -7.77
N VAL A 44 15.93 13.10 -7.42
CA VAL A 44 16.88 14.04 -6.80
C VAL A 44 17.12 13.64 -5.35
N VAL A 45 16.07 13.21 -4.67
CA VAL A 45 16.15 12.63 -3.32
C VAL A 45 16.73 11.22 -3.42
N PRO A 46 17.72 10.85 -2.58
CA PRO A 46 18.31 9.51 -2.55
C PRO A 46 17.39 8.51 -1.85
N TRP A 47 16.17 8.37 -2.38
CA TRP A 47 15.18 7.39 -1.97
C TRP A 47 15.67 5.96 -2.15
N TRP A 48 15.21 5.07 -1.27
CA TRP A 48 15.66 3.70 -1.24
C TRP A 48 15.01 2.86 -2.36
N ASN A 49 15.78 2.52 -3.39
CA ASN A 49 15.37 1.57 -4.45
C ASN A 49 13.99 1.85 -5.07
N GLY A 50 13.66 3.13 -5.31
CA GLY A 50 12.40 3.53 -5.91
C GLY A 50 11.22 3.70 -4.94
N HIS A 51 11.42 3.44 -3.65
CA HIS A 51 10.45 3.74 -2.59
C HIS A 51 10.61 5.17 -2.13
N PHE A 52 9.52 5.91 -1.97
CA PHE A 52 9.52 7.27 -1.43
C PHE A 52 9.76 7.24 0.09
N SER A 53 10.90 6.70 0.51
CA SER A 53 11.34 6.57 1.90
C SER A 53 12.83 6.23 1.96
N THR A 54 13.34 5.97 3.17
CA THR A 54 14.73 5.58 3.46
C THR A 54 14.96 4.06 3.51
N GLY A 55 13.93 3.28 3.19
CA GLY A 55 13.88 1.83 3.28
C GLY A 55 12.50 1.32 2.86
N PRO A 56 12.12 0.11 3.28
CA PRO A 56 10.79 -0.44 3.02
C PRO A 56 9.65 0.42 3.58
N ILE A 57 8.44 0.21 3.07
CA ILE A 57 7.22 0.97 3.36
C ILE A 57 6.10 0.10 3.99
N TRP A 58 5.02 0.73 4.47
CA TRP A 58 4.04 0.09 5.37
C TRP A 58 3.43 -1.22 4.82
N ASN A 59 3.17 -1.30 3.51
CA ASN A 59 2.57 -2.46 2.86
C ASN A 59 3.55 -3.64 2.75
N GLU A 60 4.85 -3.38 2.61
CA GLU A 60 5.88 -4.41 2.68
C GLU A 60 6.02 -4.95 4.12
N TYR A 61 6.04 -4.06 5.11
CA TYR A 61 6.04 -4.45 6.53
C TYR A 61 4.77 -5.25 6.90
N LEU A 62 3.60 -4.80 6.46
CA LEU A 62 2.35 -5.52 6.69
C LEU A 62 2.40 -6.92 6.07
N ALA A 63 2.89 -7.03 4.83
CA ALA A 63 3.05 -8.31 4.17
C ALA A 63 4.01 -9.24 4.92
N TYR A 64 5.10 -8.71 5.47
CA TYR A 64 6.00 -9.45 6.34
C TYR A 64 5.30 -9.93 7.61
N TYR A 65 4.65 -9.03 8.35
CA TYR A 65 4.04 -9.32 9.65
C TYR A 65 2.87 -10.30 9.58
N LYS A 66 2.11 -10.28 8.48
CA LYS A 66 0.94 -11.16 8.28
C LYS A 66 1.20 -12.30 7.30
N ASN A 67 2.45 -12.43 6.82
CA ASN A 67 2.87 -13.44 5.86
C ASN A 67 2.00 -13.45 4.57
N TYR A 68 1.74 -12.25 4.03
CA TYR A 68 1.04 -12.09 2.76
C TYR A 68 2.00 -12.13 1.57
N THR A 69 1.46 -12.44 0.40
CA THR A 69 2.07 -12.05 -0.88
C THR A 69 1.60 -10.64 -1.23
N LEU A 70 2.51 -9.68 -1.39
CA LEU A 70 2.18 -8.31 -1.75
C LEU A 70 2.04 -8.14 -3.26
N VAL A 71 0.93 -7.55 -3.70
CA VAL A 71 0.73 -7.12 -5.09
C VAL A 71 0.37 -5.63 -5.07
N SER A 72 1.32 -4.77 -5.43
CA SER A 72 1.12 -3.32 -5.37
C SER A 72 0.92 -2.71 -6.75
N TYR A 73 -0.19 -1.99 -6.87
CA TYR A 73 -0.60 -1.18 -8.01
C TYR A 73 -0.49 0.32 -7.71
N ALA A 74 -0.01 0.69 -6.52
CA ALA A 74 0.23 2.08 -6.15
C ALA A 74 1.30 2.73 -7.04
N ILE A 75 1.09 3.98 -7.43
CA ILE A 75 2.00 4.73 -8.31
C ILE A 75 2.22 6.10 -7.67
N GLY A 76 3.48 6.48 -7.47
CA GLY A 76 3.83 7.78 -6.90
C GLY A 76 3.20 8.96 -7.63
N GLY A 77 2.52 9.82 -6.87
CA GLY A 77 1.83 11.01 -7.36
C GLY A 77 0.41 10.76 -7.89
N ALA A 78 -0.13 9.55 -7.69
CA ALA A 78 -1.52 9.25 -7.98
C ALA A 78 -2.47 10.13 -7.16
N THR A 79 -3.65 10.40 -7.72
CA THR A 79 -4.76 11.09 -7.03
C THR A 79 -5.95 10.16 -6.87
N SER A 80 -6.93 10.57 -6.06
CA SER A 80 -8.19 9.83 -5.93
C SER A 80 -8.96 9.73 -7.25
N ASN A 81 -8.88 10.76 -8.10
CA ASN A 81 -9.41 10.81 -9.45
C ASN A 81 -8.85 12.00 -10.22
N ASN A 82 -8.17 11.76 -11.34
CA ASN A 82 -7.55 12.85 -12.11
C ASN A 82 -8.56 13.84 -12.70
N THR A 83 -9.73 13.38 -13.16
CA THR A 83 -10.76 14.28 -13.72
C THR A 83 -11.25 15.27 -12.66
N PHE A 84 -11.48 14.76 -11.45
CA PHE A 84 -11.89 15.57 -10.30
C PHE A 84 -10.82 16.59 -9.90
N VAL A 85 -9.57 16.15 -9.73
CA VAL A 85 -8.47 17.04 -9.32
C VAL A 85 -8.16 18.06 -10.41
N ASN A 86 -8.08 17.68 -11.68
CA ASN A 86 -7.79 18.61 -12.78
C ASN A 86 -8.87 19.67 -12.94
N MET A 87 -10.14 19.32 -12.71
CA MET A 87 -11.24 20.28 -12.72
C MET A 87 -11.10 21.34 -11.61
N LEU A 88 -10.76 20.91 -10.40
CA LEU A 88 -10.66 21.80 -9.24
C LEU A 88 -9.36 22.61 -9.21
N ALA A 89 -8.23 21.95 -9.43
CA ALA A 89 -6.90 22.54 -9.38
C ALA A 89 -6.54 23.33 -10.65
N GLN A 90 -7.35 23.21 -11.73
CA GLN A 90 -7.00 23.71 -13.07
C GLN A 90 -5.64 23.18 -13.54
N ASP A 91 -5.34 21.93 -13.20
CA ASP A 91 -4.08 21.25 -13.47
C ASP A 91 -4.25 20.21 -14.60
N ASN A 92 -3.16 19.57 -15.00
CA ASN A 92 -3.13 18.50 -15.99
C ASN A 92 -2.36 17.28 -15.44
N VAL A 93 -2.85 16.71 -14.35
CA VAL A 93 -2.38 15.46 -13.78
C VAL A 93 -2.68 14.32 -14.75
N THR A 94 -1.63 13.60 -15.13
CA THR A 94 -1.68 12.47 -16.08
C THR A 94 -1.19 11.16 -15.47
N THR A 95 -0.61 11.19 -14.27
CA THR A 95 -0.23 9.99 -13.49
C THR A 95 -1.46 9.14 -13.22
N SER A 96 -1.38 7.83 -13.39
CA SER A 96 -2.51 6.92 -13.16
C SER A 96 -3.12 7.08 -11.76
N SER A 97 -4.39 7.49 -11.73
CA SER A 97 -5.19 7.62 -10.50
C SER A 97 -5.61 6.26 -9.96
N VAL A 98 -6.13 6.19 -8.73
CA VAL A 98 -6.59 4.92 -8.13
C VAL A 98 -7.62 4.18 -9.03
N PRO A 99 -8.62 4.85 -9.64
CA PRO A 99 -9.49 4.19 -10.63
C PRO A 99 -8.74 3.55 -11.80
N ASP A 100 -7.70 4.21 -12.34
CA ASP A 100 -6.89 3.67 -13.43
C ASP A 100 -6.07 2.44 -12.99
N GLN A 101 -5.56 2.48 -11.76
CA GLN A 101 -4.84 1.36 -11.15
C GLN A 101 -5.77 0.14 -10.98
N ILE A 102 -7.00 0.36 -10.49
CA ILE A 102 -8.04 -0.70 -10.38
C ILE A 102 -8.41 -1.25 -11.76
N VAL A 103 -8.61 -0.40 -12.77
CA VAL A 103 -8.86 -0.85 -14.15
C VAL A 103 -7.73 -1.73 -14.66
N THR A 104 -6.47 -1.37 -14.39
CA THR A 104 -5.31 -2.17 -14.77
C THR A 104 -5.33 -3.52 -14.07
N TYR A 105 -5.55 -3.55 -12.75
CA TYR A 105 -5.63 -4.78 -11.97
C TYR A 105 -6.75 -5.70 -12.44
N THR A 106 -7.95 -5.17 -12.63
CA THR A 106 -9.12 -5.93 -13.09
C THR A 106 -8.95 -6.46 -14.52
N GLY A 107 -8.24 -5.73 -15.40
CA GLY A 107 -7.87 -6.25 -16.72
C GLY A 107 -6.97 -7.49 -16.66
N VAL A 108 -6.13 -7.59 -15.62
CA VAL A 108 -5.22 -8.73 -15.43
C VAL A 108 -5.90 -9.89 -14.73
N PHE A 109 -6.69 -9.64 -13.67
CA PHE A 109 -7.19 -10.68 -12.76
C PHE A 109 -8.71 -10.88 -12.75
N GLY A 110 -9.48 -9.98 -13.37
CA GLY A 110 -10.95 -10.00 -13.37
C GLY A 110 -11.51 -11.31 -13.92
N GLY A 111 -12.39 -11.94 -13.12
CA GLY A 111 -13.03 -13.21 -13.46
C GLY A 111 -12.10 -14.43 -13.48
N LYS A 112 -10.85 -14.31 -13.00
CA LYS A 112 -9.85 -15.40 -13.00
C LYS A 112 -9.64 -16.01 -11.62
N TYR A 113 -10.03 -15.31 -10.55
CA TYR A 113 -10.05 -15.86 -9.20
C TYR A 113 -11.35 -16.59 -8.91
N ASN A 114 -11.27 -17.67 -8.14
CA ASN A 114 -12.43 -18.32 -7.55
C ASN A 114 -12.98 -17.41 -6.44
N THR A 115 -14.30 -17.33 -6.28
CA THR A 115 -14.93 -16.49 -5.24
C THR A 115 -14.43 -16.83 -3.83
N SER A 116 -14.19 -18.11 -3.54
CA SER A 116 -13.64 -18.56 -2.25
C SER A 116 -12.16 -18.24 -2.06
N ALA A 117 -11.42 -17.91 -3.11
CA ALA A 117 -9.98 -17.67 -3.05
C ALA A 117 -9.63 -16.28 -2.50
N LEU A 118 -10.56 -15.31 -2.61
CA LEU A 118 -10.41 -13.96 -2.10
C LEU A 118 -10.82 -13.80 -0.63
N ALA A 119 -11.29 -14.86 0.03
CA ALA A 119 -11.83 -14.78 1.38
C ALA A 119 -10.79 -14.36 2.42
N ASP A 120 -9.52 -14.75 2.21
CA ASP A 120 -8.41 -14.44 3.10
C ASP A 120 -7.51 -13.31 2.61
N ASP A 121 -7.72 -12.86 1.38
CA ASP A 121 -7.00 -11.72 0.83
C ASP A 121 -7.49 -10.41 1.46
N VAL A 122 -6.57 -9.45 1.57
CA VAL A 122 -6.85 -8.09 2.03
C VAL A 122 -6.54 -7.14 0.88
N VAL A 123 -7.44 -6.19 0.65
CA VAL A 123 -7.19 -5.08 -0.27
C VAL A 123 -7.10 -3.77 0.49
N ALA A 124 -6.17 -2.91 0.11
CA ALA A 124 -5.96 -1.63 0.75
C ALA A 124 -5.89 -0.47 -0.26
N ILE A 125 -6.50 0.66 0.10
CA ILE A 125 -6.35 1.93 -0.61
C ILE A 125 -5.71 2.95 0.32
N GLU A 126 -4.60 3.52 -0.10
CA GLU A 126 -3.96 4.67 0.55
C GLU A 126 -3.92 5.82 -0.46
N ILE A 127 -4.67 6.89 -0.23
CA ILE A 127 -4.78 7.98 -1.21
C ILE A 127 -5.34 9.26 -0.58
N GLY A 128 -5.11 10.38 -1.27
CA GLY A 128 -5.81 11.65 -1.05
C GLY A 128 -4.90 12.76 -0.53
N ALA A 129 -3.69 12.43 -0.06
CA ALA A 129 -2.70 13.45 0.29
C ALA A 129 -2.31 14.29 -0.94
N ASN A 130 -2.10 13.63 -2.10
CA ASN A 130 -1.85 14.31 -3.36
C ASN A 130 -3.01 15.23 -3.78
N ASP A 131 -4.26 14.83 -3.58
CA ASP A 131 -5.43 15.67 -3.86
C ASP A 131 -5.39 16.97 -3.05
N PHE A 132 -5.07 16.91 -1.75
CA PHE A 132 -4.90 18.09 -0.89
C PHE A 132 -3.70 18.95 -1.31
N LEU A 133 -2.53 18.35 -1.55
CA LEU A 133 -1.32 19.08 -1.94
C LEU A 133 -1.51 19.86 -3.23
N ARG A 134 -2.20 19.28 -4.21
CA ARG A 134 -2.51 19.90 -5.51
C ARG A 134 -3.34 21.18 -5.40
N ILE A 135 -4.19 21.27 -4.37
CA ILE A 135 -5.06 22.43 -4.15
C ILE A 135 -4.67 23.26 -2.93
N ALA A 136 -3.53 22.97 -2.28
CA ALA A 136 -3.16 23.60 -1.01
C ALA A 136 -3.14 25.14 -1.08
N LEU A 137 -2.64 25.70 -2.18
CA LEU A 137 -2.64 27.15 -2.40
C LEU A 137 -4.05 27.72 -2.62
N LEU A 138 -4.93 27.00 -3.32
CA LEU A 138 -6.32 27.40 -3.53
C LEU A 138 -7.11 27.35 -2.21
N LEU A 139 -6.86 26.32 -1.38
CA LEU A 139 -7.40 26.22 -0.02
C LEU A 139 -6.94 27.38 0.85
N ALA A 140 -5.65 27.74 0.77
CA ALA A 140 -5.09 28.87 1.51
C ALA A 140 -5.75 30.20 1.10
N GLY A 141 -6.00 30.39 -0.20
CA GLY A 141 -6.61 31.60 -0.76
C GLY A 141 -8.13 31.73 -0.69
N ASP A 142 -8.85 30.74 -0.13
CA ASP A 142 -10.33 30.68 -0.18
C ASP A 142 -10.88 30.66 -1.62
N GLU A 143 -10.14 30.06 -2.54
CA GLU A 143 -10.44 30.04 -3.98
C GLU A 143 -11.17 28.76 -4.43
N ILE A 144 -11.56 27.91 -3.49
CA ILE A 144 -12.22 26.63 -3.76
C ILE A 144 -13.42 26.40 -2.84
N ASP A 145 -14.46 25.76 -3.38
CA ASP A 145 -15.57 25.22 -2.59
C ASP A 145 -15.09 23.99 -1.79
N VAL A 146 -14.68 24.25 -0.54
CA VAL A 146 -14.12 23.24 0.36
C VAL A 146 -15.11 22.09 0.62
N PRO A 147 -16.40 22.33 0.95
CA PRO A 147 -17.39 21.26 1.03
C PRO A 147 -17.44 20.40 -0.24
N ALA A 148 -17.49 21.00 -1.43
CA ALA A 148 -17.52 20.24 -2.68
C ALA A 148 -16.24 19.41 -2.89
N PHE A 149 -15.07 19.96 -2.54
CA PHE A 149 -13.81 19.23 -2.58
C PHE A 149 -13.82 18.01 -1.65
N ILE A 150 -14.19 18.19 -0.38
CA ILE A 150 -14.24 17.11 0.61
C ILE A 150 -15.24 16.03 0.17
N ASP A 151 -16.40 16.43 -0.33
CA ASP A 151 -17.44 15.51 -0.78
C ASP A 151 -17.00 14.68 -1.98
N GLY A 152 -16.34 15.31 -2.96
CA GLY A 152 -15.80 14.63 -4.13
C GLY A 152 -14.66 13.69 -3.78
N LEU A 153 -13.69 14.11 -2.96
CA LEU A 153 -12.58 13.27 -2.51
C LEU A 153 -13.09 12.00 -1.82
N VAL A 154 -13.96 12.14 -0.82
CA VAL A 154 -14.52 10.99 -0.11
C VAL A 154 -15.31 10.10 -1.07
N SER A 155 -16.11 10.68 -1.97
CA SER A 155 -16.86 9.90 -2.97
C SER A 155 -15.95 9.09 -3.88
N ASN A 156 -14.84 9.65 -4.35
CA ASN A 156 -13.88 8.94 -5.21
C ASN A 156 -13.25 7.74 -4.49
N ILE A 157 -12.87 7.91 -3.22
CA ILE A 157 -12.30 6.84 -2.39
C ILE A 157 -13.35 5.72 -2.18
N ILE A 158 -14.58 6.09 -1.81
CA ILE A 158 -15.66 5.12 -1.56
C ILE A 158 -16.06 4.37 -2.83
N ASN A 159 -16.11 5.04 -3.99
CA ASN A 159 -16.38 4.40 -5.28
C ASN A 159 -15.28 3.39 -5.67
N SER A 160 -14.02 3.71 -5.33
CA SER A 160 -12.89 2.81 -5.55
C SER A 160 -12.99 1.57 -4.65
N LEU A 161 -13.36 1.73 -3.38
CA LEU A 161 -13.64 0.61 -2.48
C LEU A 161 -14.82 -0.23 -2.98
N GLN A 162 -15.91 0.39 -3.41
CA GLN A 162 -17.08 -0.30 -3.99
C GLN A 162 -16.68 -1.15 -5.21
N SER A 163 -15.82 -0.65 -6.07
CA SER A 163 -15.31 -1.40 -7.23
C SER A 163 -14.53 -2.66 -6.83
N LEU A 164 -13.82 -2.62 -5.70
CA LEU A 164 -13.10 -3.76 -5.15
C LEU A 164 -14.02 -4.78 -4.46
N ILE A 165 -15.11 -4.32 -3.86
CA ILE A 165 -16.19 -5.19 -3.38
C ILE A 165 -16.83 -5.93 -4.56
N GLU A 166 -17.13 -5.22 -5.66
CA GLU A 166 -17.67 -5.81 -6.89
C GLU A 166 -16.71 -6.80 -7.56
N PHE A 167 -15.39 -6.58 -7.40
CA PHE A 167 -14.38 -7.57 -7.80
C PHE A 167 -14.44 -8.86 -6.97
N GLY A 168 -14.88 -8.77 -5.71
CA GLY A 168 -15.08 -9.89 -4.79
C GLY A 168 -14.25 -9.83 -3.51
N TYR A 169 -13.56 -8.72 -3.22
CA TYR A 169 -12.84 -8.57 -1.96
C TYR A 169 -13.81 -8.41 -0.78
N ARG A 170 -13.46 -9.07 0.33
CA ARG A 170 -14.28 -9.08 1.56
C ARG A 170 -13.63 -8.31 2.70
N LYS A 171 -12.32 -8.13 2.67
CA LYS A 171 -11.53 -7.47 3.72
C LYS A 171 -10.85 -6.24 3.12
N LEU A 172 -11.42 -5.07 3.40
CA LEU A 172 -10.97 -3.81 2.82
C LEU A 172 -10.38 -2.91 3.90
N LEU A 173 -9.22 -2.34 3.59
CA LEU A 173 -8.55 -1.31 4.38
C LEU A 173 -8.51 -0.02 3.56
N VAL A 174 -8.64 1.12 4.23
CA VAL A 174 -8.45 2.43 3.63
C VAL A 174 -7.73 3.34 4.62
N THR A 175 -6.84 4.20 4.16
CA THR A 175 -6.20 5.18 5.04
C THR A 175 -7.02 6.45 5.14
N ASP A 176 -6.96 7.12 6.28
CA ASP A 176 -7.31 8.53 6.33
C ASP A 176 -6.15 9.40 5.81
N ILE A 177 -6.41 10.70 5.64
CA ILE A 177 -5.42 11.66 5.17
C ILE A 177 -4.47 11.99 6.34
N PRO A 178 -3.14 12.00 6.14
CA PRO A 178 -2.16 12.27 7.21
C PRO A 178 -2.34 13.61 7.94
N ASP A 179 -1.68 13.79 9.08
CA ASP A 179 -1.72 15.05 9.86
C ASP A 179 -0.89 16.14 9.16
N PHE A 180 -1.51 16.88 8.25
CA PHE A 180 -0.82 17.81 7.34
C PHE A 180 -0.03 18.89 8.08
N LYS A 181 -0.47 19.37 9.25
CA LYS A 181 0.30 20.38 10.01
C LYS A 181 1.62 19.86 10.57
N THR A 182 1.88 18.55 10.50
CA THR A 182 3.17 17.94 10.88
C THR A 182 4.12 17.78 9.69
N ILE A 183 3.62 17.91 8.46
CA ILE A 183 4.37 17.69 7.23
C ILE A 183 5.25 18.91 6.94
N PRO A 184 6.58 18.76 6.74
CA PRO A 184 7.49 19.88 6.50
C PRO A 184 7.08 20.81 5.34
N GLU A 185 6.60 20.27 4.21
CA GLU A 185 6.09 21.07 3.09
C GLU A 185 4.94 22.00 3.53
N VAL A 186 4.01 21.48 4.33
CA VAL A 186 2.84 22.24 4.77
C VAL A 186 3.25 23.28 5.81
N ILE A 187 4.13 22.92 6.74
CA ILE A 187 4.71 23.84 7.73
C ILE A 187 5.37 25.04 7.05
N ALA A 188 6.00 24.83 5.88
CA ALA A 188 6.66 25.89 5.12
C ALA A 188 5.69 26.98 4.60
N PHE A 189 4.39 26.70 4.47
CA PHE A 189 3.37 27.72 4.16
C PHE A 189 3.04 28.64 5.35
N GLY A 190 3.50 28.31 6.55
CA GLY A 190 3.27 29.05 7.79
C GLY A 190 2.08 28.54 8.61
N GLU A 191 2.05 28.92 9.89
CA GLU A 191 1.14 28.38 10.90
C GLU A 191 -0.34 28.57 10.54
N THR A 192 -0.72 29.76 10.04
CA THR A 192 -2.11 30.06 9.68
C THR A 192 -2.62 29.17 8.55
N VAL A 193 -1.81 28.97 7.51
CA VAL A 193 -2.18 28.11 6.37
C VAL A 193 -2.20 26.65 6.80
N SER A 194 -1.20 26.22 7.57
CA SER A 194 -1.12 24.86 8.11
C SER A 194 -2.36 24.49 8.94
N PHE A 195 -2.79 25.37 9.85
CA PHE A 195 -3.95 25.14 10.70
C PHE A 195 -5.25 25.06 9.89
N LYS A 196 -5.39 25.91 8.86
CA LYS A 196 -6.56 25.93 7.97
C LYS A 196 -6.65 24.63 7.16
N ILE A 197 -5.54 24.17 6.57
CA ILE A 197 -5.49 22.91 5.84
C ILE A 197 -5.80 21.73 6.77
N ASP A 198 -5.25 21.73 7.99
CA ASP A 198 -5.52 20.71 9.01
C ASP A 198 -7.02 20.64 9.39
N GLU A 199 -7.73 21.77 9.46
CA GLU A 199 -9.18 21.77 9.66
C GLU A 199 -9.93 21.01 8.55
N TYR A 200 -9.54 21.21 7.30
CA TYR A 200 -10.15 20.54 6.15
C TYR A 200 -9.80 19.06 6.08
N VAL A 201 -8.55 18.71 6.43
CA VAL A 201 -8.11 17.32 6.58
C VAL A 201 -8.94 16.60 7.63
N ARG A 202 -9.13 17.19 8.82
CA ARG A 202 -9.99 16.58 9.86
C ARG A 202 -11.44 16.41 9.42
N ALA A 203 -11.98 17.39 8.68
CA ALA A 203 -13.34 17.31 8.14
C ALA A 203 -13.45 16.18 7.10
N ALA A 204 -12.49 16.05 6.19
CA ALA A 204 -12.41 14.95 5.23
C ALA A 204 -12.29 13.59 5.93
N ASN A 205 -11.39 13.46 6.91
CA ASN A 205 -11.20 12.22 7.66
C ASN A 205 -12.45 11.81 8.45
N THR A 206 -13.15 12.78 9.05
CA THR A 206 -14.44 12.52 9.73
C THR A 206 -15.47 11.99 8.74
N LYS A 207 -15.60 12.64 7.58
CA LYS A 207 -16.55 12.24 6.53
C LYS A 207 -16.20 10.87 5.94
N LEU A 208 -14.91 10.60 5.70
CA LEU A 208 -14.41 9.31 5.21
C LEU A 208 -14.76 8.17 6.18
N ASN A 209 -14.56 8.37 7.49
CA ASN A 209 -14.91 7.36 8.49
C ASN A 209 -16.40 7.01 8.47
N VAL A 210 -17.27 8.02 8.42
CA VAL A 210 -18.72 7.82 8.32
C VAL A 210 -19.09 7.10 7.02
N ALA A 211 -18.51 7.51 5.90
CA ALA A 211 -18.80 6.91 4.60
C ALA A 211 -18.30 5.46 4.49
N ALA A 212 -17.13 5.14 5.05
CA ALA A 212 -16.59 3.78 5.09
C ALA A 212 -17.46 2.84 5.96
N GLN A 213 -17.93 3.31 7.12
CA GLN A 213 -18.88 2.56 7.96
C GLN A 213 -20.21 2.32 7.25
N LYS A 214 -20.70 3.33 6.51
CA LYS A 214 -21.90 3.18 5.69
C LYS A 214 -21.70 2.14 4.59
N LEU A 215 -20.58 2.22 3.85
CA LEU A 215 -20.23 1.25 2.80
C LEU A 215 -20.20 -0.18 3.35
N ALA A 216 -19.62 -0.37 4.54
CA ALA A 216 -19.59 -1.68 5.18
C ALA A 216 -20.98 -2.19 5.58
N THR A 217 -21.85 -1.30 6.07
CA THR A 217 -23.22 -1.64 6.44
C THR A 217 -24.05 -2.03 5.21
N ASP A 218 -23.95 -1.23 4.14
CA ASP A 218 -24.68 -1.43 2.88
C ASP A 218 -24.27 -2.75 2.18
N ASN A 219 -23.02 -3.20 2.38
CA ASN A 219 -22.47 -4.42 1.77
C ASN A 219 -22.26 -5.57 2.76
N SER A 220 -22.92 -5.55 3.93
CA SER A 220 -22.67 -6.50 5.03
C SER A 220 -22.91 -7.98 4.69
N GLU A 221 -23.64 -8.28 3.61
CA GLU A 221 -23.82 -9.65 3.09
C GLU A 221 -22.63 -10.12 2.23
N SER A 222 -21.85 -9.19 1.67
CA SER A 222 -20.77 -9.48 0.71
C SER A 222 -19.38 -9.38 1.32
N ILE A 223 -19.19 -8.56 2.36
CA ILE A 223 -17.88 -8.27 2.94
C ILE A 223 -17.77 -8.66 4.41
N ASP A 224 -16.55 -8.87 4.88
CA ASP A 224 -16.24 -9.01 6.30
C ASP A 224 -16.10 -7.63 6.96
N TYR A 225 -15.37 -6.70 6.33
CA TYR A 225 -15.18 -5.34 6.86
C TYR A 225 -14.66 -4.34 5.82
N VAL A 226 -14.94 -3.06 6.10
CA VAL A 226 -14.14 -1.91 5.67
C VAL A 226 -13.58 -1.25 6.93
N ARG A 227 -12.26 -1.11 7.05
CA ARG A 227 -11.61 -0.49 8.22
C ARG A 227 -10.75 0.68 7.78
N VAL A 228 -10.82 1.77 8.54
CA VAL A 228 -9.99 2.96 8.33
C VAL A 228 -8.75 2.88 9.21
N VAL A 229 -7.58 3.02 8.59
CA VAL A 229 -6.28 3.12 9.28
C VAL A 229 -5.86 4.58 9.34
N SER A 230 -5.49 5.07 10.53
CA SER A 230 -5.28 6.50 10.74
C SER A 230 -3.82 6.91 10.59
N PHE A 231 -3.48 7.43 9.41
CA PHE A 231 -2.20 8.09 9.16
C PHE A 231 -2.15 9.42 9.90
N TYR A 232 -3.30 10.10 10.03
CA TYR A 232 -3.44 11.30 10.84
C TYR A 232 -2.95 11.08 12.27
N ASN A 233 -3.55 10.13 12.99
CA ASN A 233 -3.19 9.89 14.38
C ASN A 233 -1.77 9.34 14.52
N THR A 234 -1.29 8.58 13.55
CA THR A 234 0.09 8.06 13.56
C THR A 234 1.11 9.20 13.44
N LEU A 235 1.00 10.06 12.43
CA LEU A 235 1.92 11.20 12.27
C LEU A 235 1.81 12.18 13.44
N SER A 236 0.61 12.45 13.91
CA SER A 236 0.40 13.29 15.10
C SER A 236 1.04 12.69 16.36
N ALA A 237 1.09 11.36 16.50
CA ALA A 237 1.67 10.71 17.65
C ALA A 237 3.21 10.67 17.60
N VAL A 238 3.83 10.44 16.43
CA VAL A 238 5.29 10.32 16.33
C VAL A 238 6.02 11.66 16.52
N THR A 239 5.32 12.79 16.42
CA THR A 239 5.86 14.11 16.79
C THR A 239 5.88 14.35 18.30
N LYS A 240 5.20 13.51 19.10
CA LYS A 240 5.18 13.62 20.57
C LYS A 240 6.42 12.99 21.15
N LYS A 241 7.04 13.68 22.12
CA LYS A 241 8.32 13.31 22.72
C LYS A 241 8.44 11.83 23.10
N ASN A 242 7.46 11.27 23.82
CA ASN A 242 7.58 9.91 24.34
C ASN A 242 7.59 8.85 23.22
N VAL A 243 6.81 9.04 22.16
CA VAL A 243 6.79 8.13 21.00
C VAL A 243 8.04 8.34 20.15
N ALA A 244 8.46 9.60 19.93
CA ALA A 244 9.68 9.93 19.22
C ALA A 244 10.92 9.31 19.89
N ASP A 245 11.06 9.47 21.21
CA ASP A 245 12.15 8.90 22.01
C ASP A 245 12.17 7.37 21.89
N ALA A 246 11.00 6.71 21.94
CA ALA A 246 10.90 5.26 21.80
C ALA A 246 11.33 4.76 20.41
N LEU A 247 11.17 5.58 19.37
CA LEU A 247 11.62 5.29 18.00
C LEU A 247 13.07 5.73 17.73
N SER A 248 13.71 6.40 18.70
CA SER A 248 15.02 7.06 18.58
C SER A 248 15.02 8.20 17.53
N ILE A 249 13.90 8.92 17.43
CA ILE A 249 13.71 10.07 16.56
C ILE A 249 14.00 11.35 17.32
N THR A 250 14.77 12.25 16.70
CA THR A 250 15.15 13.54 17.28
C THR A 250 14.72 14.73 16.40
N VAL A 251 14.37 14.48 15.14
CA VAL A 251 13.90 15.51 14.20
C VAL A 251 12.51 15.14 13.69
N VAL A 252 11.51 15.95 14.03
CA VAL A 252 10.09 15.64 13.80
C VAL A 252 9.41 16.59 12.81
N ASP A 253 10.05 17.70 12.46
CA ASP A 253 9.46 18.84 11.73
C ASP A 253 10.30 19.28 10.51
N LYS A 254 11.33 18.49 10.15
CA LYS A 254 12.23 18.75 9.02
C LYS A 254 12.56 17.46 8.28
N GLU A 255 12.95 17.64 7.04
CA GLU A 255 13.42 16.60 6.15
C GLU A 255 14.90 16.25 6.33
N CYS A 256 15.26 14.99 6.05
CA CYS A 256 16.65 14.57 5.98
C CYS A 256 17.33 15.01 4.66
N TYR A 257 16.59 15.03 3.55
CA TYR A 257 17.10 15.31 2.21
C TYR A 257 16.46 16.57 1.62
N PRO A 258 16.88 17.77 2.06
CA PRO A 258 16.34 19.03 1.55
C PRO A 258 16.65 19.20 0.06
N VAL A 259 15.64 19.54 -0.71
CA VAL A 259 15.73 19.83 -2.14
C VAL A 259 15.25 21.25 -2.40
N ALA A 260 16.00 22.01 -3.18
CA ALA A 260 15.55 23.31 -3.68
C ALA A 260 15.88 23.42 -5.16
N ASN A 261 14.95 23.98 -5.95
CA ASN A 261 15.09 24.10 -7.40
C ASN A 261 15.49 22.78 -8.07
N ARG A 262 14.85 21.66 -7.67
CA ARG A 262 15.12 20.31 -8.20
C ARG A 262 16.56 19.84 -8.02
N THR A 263 17.26 20.36 -7.02
CA THR A 263 18.63 19.98 -6.69
C THR A 263 18.71 19.63 -5.22
N LEU A 264 19.33 18.48 -4.91
CA LEU A 264 19.61 18.06 -3.54
C LEU A 264 20.60 19.05 -2.93
N ILE A 265 20.19 19.74 -1.87
CA ILE A 265 20.99 20.81 -1.25
C ILE A 265 21.94 20.24 -0.21
N SER A 266 21.47 19.27 0.56
CA SER A 266 22.28 18.53 1.52
C SER A 266 21.65 17.18 1.84
N SER A 267 22.30 16.40 2.69
CA SER A 267 21.75 15.17 3.25
C SER A 267 22.08 15.15 4.74
N CYS A 268 21.14 14.68 5.55
CA CYS A 268 21.39 14.48 6.97
C CYS A 268 22.38 13.32 7.18
N ASP A 269 23.08 13.33 8.32
CA ASP A 269 24.06 12.28 8.65
C ASP A 269 23.40 10.94 8.95
N ASN A 270 22.19 10.96 9.53
CA ASN A 270 21.46 9.77 9.94
C ASN A 270 19.94 9.91 9.70
N PRO A 271 19.40 9.32 8.61
CA PRO A 271 17.96 9.36 8.33
C PRO A 271 17.11 8.64 9.39
N ASP A 272 17.69 7.74 10.19
CA ASP A 272 16.94 6.97 11.19
C ASP A 272 16.55 7.79 12.44
N GLN A 273 16.99 9.05 12.51
CA GLN A 273 16.63 10.03 13.53
C GLN A 273 15.51 10.98 13.11
N TYR A 274 15.03 10.86 11.87
CA TYR A 274 14.04 11.76 11.28
C TYR A 274 12.68 11.07 11.14
N VAL A 275 11.59 11.83 11.34
CA VAL A 275 10.25 11.40 10.92
C VAL A 275 10.18 11.39 9.40
N PHE A 276 10.73 12.41 8.73
CA PHE A 276 10.57 12.63 7.29
C PHE A 276 11.89 12.49 6.53
N ALA A 277 11.87 11.72 5.44
CA ALA A 277 12.99 11.56 4.52
C ALA A 277 13.19 12.82 3.67
N ASP A 278 12.11 13.32 3.09
CA ASP A 278 12.02 14.58 2.34
C ASP A 278 10.91 15.46 2.94
N LEU A 279 10.43 16.47 2.21
CA LEU A 279 9.42 17.40 2.72
C LEU A 279 8.05 16.78 3.04
N ILE A 280 7.80 15.53 2.62
CA ILE A 280 6.49 14.88 2.69
C ILE A 280 6.58 13.46 3.26
N HIS A 281 7.55 12.68 2.80
CA HIS A 281 7.49 11.23 2.97
C HIS A 281 8.13 10.77 4.28
N PRO A 282 7.47 9.89 5.06
CA PRO A 282 8.04 9.34 6.28
C PRO A 282 9.25 8.43 6.02
N THR A 283 10.14 8.33 7.01
CA THR A 283 11.27 7.38 7.00
C THR A 283 10.80 5.94 7.27
N THR A 284 11.66 4.96 6.97
CA THR A 284 11.29 3.54 7.06
C THR A 284 10.93 3.07 8.48
N THR A 285 11.48 3.70 9.53
CA THR A 285 11.06 3.43 10.92
C THR A 285 9.60 3.84 11.15
N ILE A 286 9.16 4.97 10.59
CA ILE A 286 7.75 5.39 10.67
C ILE A 286 6.86 4.49 9.83
N GLN A 287 7.32 4.09 8.65
CA GLN A 287 6.61 3.13 7.81
C GLN A 287 6.44 1.76 8.46
N ALA A 288 7.42 1.29 9.24
CA ALA A 288 7.31 0.06 10.03
C ALA A 288 6.24 0.17 11.12
N LEU A 289 6.14 1.33 11.79
CA LEU A 289 5.07 1.59 12.75
C LEU A 289 3.69 1.56 12.06
N LEU A 290 3.56 2.19 10.90
CA LEU A 290 2.34 2.12 10.10
C LEU A 290 1.98 0.66 9.79
N GLY A 291 2.92 -0.13 9.24
CA GLY A 291 2.70 -1.55 8.94
C GLY A 291 2.26 -2.37 10.16
N ALA A 292 2.82 -2.10 11.34
CA ALA A 292 2.41 -2.73 12.60
C ALA A 292 0.97 -2.34 13.00
N ILE A 293 0.57 -1.08 12.80
CA ILE A 293 -0.79 -0.61 13.07
C ILE A 293 -1.79 -1.27 12.12
N PHE A 294 -1.46 -1.42 10.84
CA PHE A 294 -2.30 -2.18 9.90
C PHE A 294 -2.47 -3.63 10.35
N ALA A 295 -1.38 -4.29 10.78
CA ALA A 295 -1.42 -5.68 11.24
C ALA A 295 -2.36 -5.84 12.44
N GLU A 296 -2.27 -4.93 13.40
CA GLU A 296 -3.14 -4.89 14.58
C GLU A 296 -4.61 -4.60 14.23
N ILE A 297 -4.87 -3.70 13.28
CA ILE A 297 -6.23 -3.41 12.81
C ILE A 297 -6.83 -4.59 12.06
N ILE A 298 -6.05 -5.41 11.35
CA ILE A 298 -6.55 -6.65 10.72
C ILE A 298 -7.03 -7.64 11.78
N ASP A 299 -6.33 -7.75 12.92
CA ASP A 299 -6.67 -8.72 13.96
C ASP A 299 -7.82 -8.25 14.84
N ASN A 300 -7.79 -6.99 15.29
CA ASN A 300 -8.69 -6.48 16.34
C ASN A 300 -9.72 -5.46 15.85
N GLY A 301 -9.71 -5.12 14.55
CA GLY A 301 -10.71 -4.30 13.88
C GLY A 301 -10.65 -2.80 14.12
N SER A 302 -10.01 -2.37 15.20
CA SER A 302 -9.68 -0.99 15.47
C SER A 302 -8.42 -0.93 16.31
N PHE A 303 -7.71 0.20 16.23
CA PHE A 303 -6.57 0.48 17.09
C PHE A 303 -6.78 1.81 17.80
N ASN A 304 -6.57 1.83 19.12
CA ASN A 304 -6.63 3.06 19.88
C ASN A 304 -5.22 3.65 19.99
N TYR A 305 -4.99 4.80 19.36
CA TYR A 305 -3.70 5.48 19.19
C TYR A 305 -3.21 6.19 20.46
N THR A 306 -3.43 5.59 21.63
CA THR A 306 -2.84 6.07 22.88
C THR A 306 -1.34 5.85 22.87
N GLU A 307 -0.61 6.70 23.60
CA GLU A 307 0.83 6.55 23.77
C GLU A 307 1.20 5.15 24.28
N ALA A 308 0.49 4.65 25.30
CA ALA A 308 0.76 3.33 25.87
C ALA A 308 0.63 2.20 24.84
N ASN A 309 -0.42 2.24 24.00
CA ASN A 309 -0.63 1.23 22.96
C ASN A 309 0.43 1.32 21.86
N LEU A 310 0.81 2.54 21.44
CA LEU A 310 1.88 2.73 20.46
C LEU A 310 3.22 2.21 20.99
N LEU A 311 3.57 2.50 22.24
CA LEU A 311 4.79 1.99 22.86
C LEU A 311 4.81 0.47 22.97
N ALA A 312 3.66 -0.15 23.28
CA ALA A 312 3.52 -1.60 23.28
C ALA A 312 3.73 -2.18 21.87
N LEU A 313 3.10 -1.58 20.86
CA LEU A 313 3.17 -2.02 19.47
C LEU A 313 4.59 -1.88 18.89
N ILE A 314 5.27 -0.76 19.17
CA ILE A 314 6.67 -0.52 18.78
C ILE A 314 7.58 -1.66 19.26
N LYS A 315 7.37 -2.12 20.49
CA LYS A 315 8.12 -3.22 21.09
C LYS A 315 7.73 -4.57 20.48
N GLU A 316 6.45 -4.83 20.34
CA GLU A 316 5.91 -6.10 19.82
C GLU A 316 6.39 -6.40 18.41
N TYR A 317 6.35 -5.40 17.52
CA TYR A 317 6.71 -5.53 16.11
C TYR A 317 8.18 -5.21 15.82
N ASN A 318 8.99 -4.98 16.86
CA ASN A 318 10.41 -4.64 16.77
C ASN A 318 10.67 -3.44 15.82
N VAL A 319 9.81 -2.42 15.88
CA VAL A 319 9.81 -1.27 14.97
C VAL A 319 11.15 -0.51 15.04
N THR A 320 11.78 -0.46 16.21
CA THR A 320 13.07 0.22 16.40
C THR A 320 14.22 -0.42 15.63
N SER A 321 14.08 -1.66 15.17
CA SER A 321 15.07 -2.34 14.33
C SER A 321 14.80 -2.16 12.83
N ALA A 322 13.73 -1.48 12.44
CA ALA A 322 13.44 -1.13 11.05
C ALA A 322 14.23 0.14 10.65
N LYS A 323 15.54 -0.02 10.42
CA LYS A 323 16.45 1.08 10.07
C LYS A 323 16.85 1.05 8.61
N SER A 324 17.29 2.19 8.08
CA SER A 324 17.67 2.36 6.68
C SER A 324 18.78 1.39 6.23
N GLN A 325 19.81 1.18 7.07
CA GLN A 325 20.94 0.30 6.75
C GLN A 325 20.84 -1.09 7.39
N THR A 326 20.12 -1.22 8.50
CA THR A 326 19.98 -2.48 9.24
C THR A 326 18.50 -2.76 9.46
N ASN A 327 17.90 -3.56 8.59
CA ASN A 327 16.47 -3.86 8.63
C ASN A 327 16.25 -5.38 8.71
N PHE A 328 15.32 -5.83 9.54
CA PHE A 328 15.00 -7.26 9.65
C PHE A 328 14.38 -7.85 8.39
N MET A 329 13.88 -7.01 7.46
CA MET A 329 13.38 -7.47 6.17
C MET A 329 14.47 -7.68 5.11
N TYR A 330 15.73 -7.33 5.41
CA TYR A 330 16.84 -7.48 4.49
C TYR A 330 17.27 -8.93 4.37
N SER A 331 17.07 -9.52 3.18
CA SER A 331 17.42 -10.91 2.87
C SER A 331 18.93 -11.18 2.84
N SER A 332 19.75 -10.14 2.76
CA SER A 332 21.21 -10.18 2.84
C SER A 332 21.77 -8.84 3.31
N PRO A 333 23.06 -8.76 3.72
CA PRO A 333 23.70 -7.49 4.05
C PRO A 333 23.69 -6.45 2.91
N ASP A 334 23.56 -6.90 1.65
CA ASP A 334 23.50 -6.01 0.48
C ASP A 334 22.07 -5.57 0.14
N SER A 335 21.03 -6.08 0.82
CA SER A 335 19.64 -5.71 0.55
C SER A 335 19.37 -4.21 0.68
N ALA A 336 20.09 -3.52 1.58
CA ALA A 336 20.05 -2.07 1.69
C ALA A 336 20.44 -1.37 0.36
N LYS A 337 21.22 -2.03 -0.49
CA LYS A 337 21.61 -1.54 -1.82
C LYS A 337 20.78 -2.13 -2.96
N THR A 338 20.33 -3.39 -2.84
CA THR A 338 19.68 -4.09 -3.95
C THR A 338 18.15 -4.02 -3.94
N GLY A 339 17.54 -3.51 -2.87
CA GLY A 339 16.08 -3.45 -2.73
C GLY A 339 15.42 -4.80 -2.40
N LYS A 340 16.21 -5.84 -2.12
CA LYS A 340 15.67 -7.22 -2.02
C LYS A 340 15.22 -7.56 -0.60
N LEU A 341 13.92 -7.77 -0.43
CA LEU A 341 13.32 -8.14 0.85
C LEU A 341 13.10 -9.65 1.03
N VAL A 342 12.71 -10.05 2.25
CA VAL A 342 12.34 -11.42 2.65
C VAL A 342 10.85 -11.73 2.45
N ILE A 343 10.13 -10.92 1.68
CA ILE A 343 8.73 -11.11 1.32
C ILE A 343 8.58 -11.41 -0.17
N ASP A 344 7.43 -11.98 -0.54
CA ASP A 344 7.04 -12.12 -1.94
C ASP A 344 6.25 -10.88 -2.34
N GLU A 345 6.79 -10.06 -3.23
CA GLU A 345 6.16 -8.83 -3.68
C GLU A 345 6.20 -8.68 -5.20
N TYR A 346 5.18 -8.00 -5.73
CA TYR A 346 5.00 -7.82 -7.17
C TYR A 346 4.56 -6.39 -7.46
N THR A 347 5.43 -5.65 -8.16
CA THR A 347 5.05 -4.44 -8.92
C THR A 347 3.97 -4.78 -9.96
N ILE A 348 3.34 -3.76 -10.56
CA ILE A 348 2.38 -3.90 -11.66
C ILE A 348 2.97 -4.79 -12.76
N LYS A 349 4.17 -4.46 -13.23
CA LYS A 349 4.87 -5.19 -14.30
C LYS A 349 5.15 -6.65 -13.93
N GLN A 350 5.65 -6.89 -12.71
CA GLN A 350 5.92 -8.25 -12.23
C GLN A 350 4.62 -9.04 -12.03
N SER A 351 3.55 -8.41 -11.55
CA SER A 351 2.26 -9.07 -11.34
C SER A 351 1.64 -9.51 -12.68
N ILE A 352 1.74 -8.68 -13.73
CA ILE A 352 1.32 -9.03 -15.09
C ILE A 352 2.12 -10.22 -15.61
N ALA A 353 3.46 -10.16 -15.49
CA ALA A 353 4.35 -11.22 -15.96
C ALA A 353 4.12 -12.55 -15.22
N ASN A 354 3.73 -12.49 -13.94
CA ASN A 354 3.49 -13.65 -13.08
C ASN A 354 2.01 -13.98 -12.87
N ALA A 355 1.10 -13.36 -13.62
CA ALA A 355 -0.34 -13.51 -13.43
C ALA A 355 -0.81 -14.98 -13.40
N PRO A 356 -0.36 -15.88 -14.32
CA PRO A 356 -0.74 -17.29 -14.25
C PRO A 356 -0.32 -17.98 -12.94
N ALA A 357 0.80 -17.61 -12.34
CA ALA A 357 1.26 -18.18 -11.09
C ALA A 357 0.46 -17.65 -9.90
N LEU A 358 0.22 -16.32 -9.85
CA LEU A 358 -0.59 -15.67 -8.82
C LEU A 358 -2.03 -16.19 -8.81
N ILE A 359 -2.64 -16.34 -9.98
CA ILE A 359 -4.00 -16.91 -10.14
C ILE A 359 -4.06 -18.34 -9.62
N ARG A 360 -3.09 -19.19 -9.99
CA ARG A 360 -3.06 -20.57 -9.52
C ARG A 360 -2.86 -20.66 -8.00
N ALA A 361 -1.95 -19.87 -7.45
CA ALA A 361 -1.68 -19.86 -6.02
C ALA A 361 -2.93 -19.44 -5.24
N ASN A 362 -3.55 -18.34 -5.63
CA ASN A 362 -4.78 -17.84 -5.01
C ASN A 362 -5.90 -18.89 -5.06
N ASN A 363 -6.20 -19.42 -6.24
CA ASN A 363 -7.25 -20.42 -6.42
C ASN A 363 -6.97 -21.73 -5.65
N ALA A 364 -5.71 -22.10 -5.44
CA ALA A 364 -5.35 -23.27 -4.64
C ALA A 364 -5.55 -23.05 -3.13
N ALA A 365 -5.41 -21.83 -2.62
CA ALA A 365 -5.66 -21.48 -1.22
C ALA A 365 -7.06 -21.92 -0.78
N SER A 366 -8.04 -21.73 -1.68
CA SER A 366 -9.44 -22.06 -1.45
C SER A 366 -9.73 -23.56 -1.26
N SER A 367 -8.87 -24.45 -1.77
CA SER A 367 -9.11 -25.91 -1.74
C SER A 367 -8.65 -26.60 -0.44
N ASN A 368 -7.81 -25.96 0.37
CA ASN A 368 -7.31 -26.55 1.62
C ASN A 368 -8.20 -26.25 2.84
N GLY A 369 -9.23 -25.41 2.68
CA GLY A 369 -10.17 -25.07 3.76
C GLY A 369 -11.31 -26.07 4.00
N THR A 370 -11.39 -27.18 3.25
CA THR A 370 -12.53 -28.12 3.31
C THR A 370 -12.20 -29.55 3.77
N SER A 371 -11.00 -29.84 4.27
CA SER A 371 -10.70 -31.16 4.85
C SER A 371 -11.15 -31.27 6.31
N GLY A 372 -12.46 -31.28 6.53
CA GLY A 372 -13.09 -31.59 7.82
C GLY A 372 -14.22 -32.60 7.62
N ASN A 373 -13.93 -33.88 7.85
CA ASN A 373 -14.83 -35.03 7.97
C ASN A 373 -16.01 -35.12 6.96
N SER A 374 -15.83 -35.93 5.91
CA SER A 374 -16.96 -36.67 5.34
C SER A 374 -16.69 -38.18 5.41
N THR A 375 -17.55 -38.83 6.19
CA THR A 375 -17.72 -40.27 6.28
C THR A 375 -18.08 -40.84 4.91
N SER A 376 -17.51 -42.01 4.62
CA SER A 376 -17.73 -42.78 3.41
C SER A 376 -19.22 -43.07 3.18
N GLY A 377 -19.82 -42.41 2.20
CA GLY A 377 -21.15 -42.67 1.67
C GLY A 377 -21.07 -43.03 0.19
N ASN A 378 -21.10 -44.32 -0.09
CA ASN A 378 -21.07 -44.89 -1.43
C ASN A 378 -22.37 -44.53 -2.18
N SER A 379 -22.32 -43.79 -3.28
CA SER A 379 -23.43 -43.74 -4.25
C SER A 379 -22.95 -43.48 -5.67
N THR A 380 -23.47 -44.34 -6.56
CA THR A 380 -23.25 -44.45 -8.00
C THR A 380 -24.16 -43.53 -8.82
N SER A 381 -23.74 -43.30 -10.08
CA SER A 381 -24.50 -42.78 -11.24
C SER A 381 -24.63 -41.25 -11.31
N THR A 382 -24.58 -40.54 -12.44
CA THR A 382 -24.53 -40.91 -13.87
C THR A 382 -24.06 -39.67 -14.66
N SER A 383 -23.44 -39.90 -15.82
CA SER A 383 -23.04 -38.86 -16.77
C SER A 383 -24.23 -38.09 -17.37
N SER A 384 -24.10 -36.77 -17.52
CA SER A 384 -24.75 -36.06 -18.62
C SER A 384 -23.90 -34.86 -19.07
N THR A 385 -23.47 -34.93 -20.32
CA THR A 385 -22.77 -33.89 -21.09
C THR A 385 -23.77 -32.87 -21.61
N THR A 386 -23.52 -31.57 -21.39
CA THR A 386 -24.04 -30.49 -22.25
C THR A 386 -23.03 -29.33 -22.34
N LYS A 387 -22.66 -28.97 -23.58
CA LYS A 387 -21.98 -27.71 -23.96
C LYS A 387 -23.03 -26.59 -24.08
N PRO A 388 -22.63 -25.31 -23.92
CA PRO A 388 -22.67 -24.41 -25.09
C PRO A 388 -21.41 -23.52 -25.19
N ASN A 389 -20.77 -23.45 -26.35
CA ASN A 389 -20.88 -22.41 -27.39
C ASN A 389 -20.23 -21.07 -27.01
N GLY A 390 -19.06 -20.84 -27.62
CA GLY A 390 -18.26 -19.63 -27.48
C GLY A 390 -18.68 -18.51 -28.42
N SER A 391 -18.31 -17.31 -28.01
CA SER A 391 -18.19 -16.11 -28.84
C SER A 391 -16.99 -15.33 -28.32
N SER A 392 -15.82 -15.60 -28.87
CA SER A 392 -14.59 -14.84 -28.62
C SER A 392 -14.65 -13.51 -29.38
N ARG A 393 -14.78 -12.39 -28.66
CA ARG A 393 -14.44 -11.06 -29.19
C ARG A 393 -13.00 -10.75 -28.82
N ASN A 394 -12.15 -10.65 -29.83
CA ASN A 394 -10.76 -10.21 -29.73
C ASN A 394 -10.73 -8.75 -29.25
N PHE A 395 -10.20 -8.50 -28.05
CA PHE A 395 -9.75 -7.17 -27.67
C PHE A 395 -8.27 -7.05 -27.99
N VAL A 396 -7.97 -6.18 -28.94
CA VAL A 396 -6.62 -5.75 -29.27
C VAL A 396 -6.13 -4.90 -28.09
N SER A 397 -5.13 -5.40 -27.36
CA SER A 397 -4.42 -4.64 -26.34
C SER A 397 -3.55 -3.60 -27.04
N THR A 398 -4.02 -2.36 -27.06
CA THR A 398 -3.21 -1.20 -27.44
C THR A 398 -2.30 -0.89 -26.25
N ILE A 399 -1.03 -1.28 -26.35
CA ILE A 399 0.04 -0.84 -25.46
C ILE A 399 0.21 0.66 -25.71
N ILE A 400 -0.26 1.48 -24.78
CA ILE A 400 0.00 2.92 -24.78
C ILE A 400 1.35 3.13 -24.08
N PRO A 401 2.37 3.65 -24.76
CA PRO A 401 3.61 4.03 -24.10
C PRO A 401 3.33 5.25 -23.22
N VAL A 402 3.54 5.12 -21.90
CA VAL A 402 3.50 6.24 -20.96
C VAL A 402 4.70 7.14 -21.29
N SER A 403 4.43 8.22 -22.02
CA SER A 403 5.40 9.27 -22.32
C SER A 403 5.55 10.17 -21.10
N LEU A 404 6.79 10.36 -20.64
CA LEU A 404 7.23 11.47 -19.80
C LEU A 404 6.64 12.78 -20.33
N VAL A 405 5.70 13.40 -19.61
CA VAL A 405 5.51 14.85 -19.46
C VAL A 405 4.54 15.08 -18.29
N SER A 406 4.93 15.97 -17.37
CA SER A 406 4.19 16.54 -16.23
C SER A 406 4.33 15.89 -14.86
N LEU A 407 5.57 15.80 -14.37
CA LEU A 407 5.89 15.82 -12.94
C LEU A 407 5.98 17.29 -12.45
N ILE A 408 4.88 18.03 -12.57
CA ILE A 408 4.75 19.36 -11.95
C ILE A 408 4.12 19.10 -10.58
N LEU A 409 4.88 19.39 -9.52
CA LEU A 409 4.59 19.39 -8.06
C LEU A 409 5.46 18.49 -7.17
N LEU A 410 6.36 17.67 -7.70
CA LEU A 410 7.23 16.86 -6.81
C LEU A 410 8.46 17.60 -6.26
N VAL A 411 8.69 18.86 -6.63
CA VAL A 411 9.73 19.71 -6.03
C VAL A 411 9.42 21.18 -6.34
N ILE A 412 8.61 21.83 -5.49
CA ILE A 412 8.83 23.25 -5.18
C ILE A 412 9.12 23.33 -3.71
#